data_AF-G7M100-F1
#
_entry.id   AF-G7M100-F1
#
_cell.length_a   1.000
_cell.length_b   1.000
_cell.length_c   1.000
_cell.angle_alpha   90.00
_cell.angle_beta   90.00
_cell.angle_gamma   90.00
#
_symmetry.space_group_name_H-M   'P 1'
#
loop_
_entity.id
_entity.type
_entity.pdbx_description
1 polymer ?
#
loop_
_entity_poly.entity_id
_entity_poly.type
_entity_poly.pdbx_seq_one_letter_code
_entity_poly.pdbx_strand_id
1 'polypeptide(L)'
;MMKRRGFTLIETMASIFILTLLFSVGSSLSGLNNKISYSMKGIGYSYEIQDLLSYAKAVCREKNRYGKITITGSKNEVRFIEGWDSIEKIIKLPSGMRIISNDISLMLTPTGKITRGYTIKILDGLGERHDITINVGVD
;
A
#
# COMPACT_ATOMS: atom_id res chain seq x y z
N MET A 1 48.28 7.66 -44.23
CA MET A 1 47.83 8.69 -43.28
C MET A 1 46.33 8.90 -43.50
N MET A 2 45.48 8.51 -42.55
CA MET A 2 44.02 8.55 -42.71
C MET A 2 43.51 9.95 -42.32
N LYS A 3 42.89 10.69 -43.26
CA LYS A 3 42.29 12.02 -42.98
C LYS A 3 41.16 11.85 -41.96
N ARG A 4 41.32 12.41 -40.76
CA ARG A 4 40.22 12.53 -39.78
C ARG A 4 39.23 13.58 -40.29
N ARG A 5 38.01 13.17 -40.62
CA ARG A 5 36.91 14.08 -40.94
C ARG A 5 36.22 14.45 -39.63
N GLY A 6 36.10 15.76 -39.36
CA GLY A 6 35.34 16.28 -38.22
C GLY A 6 33.87 16.48 -38.57
N PHE A 7 33.03 16.65 -37.55
CA PHE A 7 31.63 17.00 -37.73
C PHE A 7 31.48 18.49 -38.07
N THR A 8 30.48 18.79 -38.90
CA THR A 8 30.05 20.16 -39.13
C THR A 8 29.28 20.68 -37.92
N LEU A 9 29.20 22.01 -37.81
CA LEU A 9 28.46 22.66 -36.72
C LEU A 9 26.98 22.23 -36.72
N ILE A 10 26.37 22.11 -37.90
CA ILE A 10 24.97 21.73 -38.04
C ILE A 10 24.72 20.28 -37.60
N GLU A 11 25.61 19.34 -37.93
CA GLU A 11 25.51 17.94 -37.49
C GLU A 11 25.65 17.83 -35.96
N THR A 12 26.52 18.66 -35.37
CA THR A 12 26.70 18.71 -33.93
C THR A 12 25.45 19.25 -33.23
N MET A 13 24.85 20.32 -33.75
CA MET A 13 23.59 20.88 -33.23
C MET A 13 22.42 19.91 -33.35
N ALA A 14 22.28 19.25 -34.51
CA ALA A 14 21.24 18.26 -34.73
C ALA A 14 21.38 17.08 -33.76
N SER A 15 22.61 16.62 -33.51
CA SER A 15 22.90 15.52 -32.60
C SER A 15 22.58 15.85 -31.13
N ILE A 16 22.90 17.07 -30.67
CA ILE A 16 22.53 17.53 -29.32
C ILE A 16 21.01 17.65 -29.17
N PHE A 17 20.32 18.13 -30.20
CA PHE A 17 18.86 18.23 -30.19
C PHE A 17 18.20 16.85 -30.04
N ILE A 18 18.65 15.87 -30.83
CA ILE A 18 18.16 14.48 -30.74
C ILE A 18 18.43 13.90 -29.35
N LEU A 19 19.65 14.08 -28.82
CA LEU A 19 20.00 13.61 -27.47
C LEU A 19 19.08 14.22 -26.40
N THR A 20 18.82 15.52 -26.49
CA THR A 20 17.96 16.24 -25.52
C THR A 20 16.53 15.71 -25.54
N LEU A 21 15.97 15.43 -26.73
CA LEU A 21 14.65 14.81 -26.87
C LEU A 21 14.62 13.42 -26.22
N LEU A 22 15.65 12.60 -26.45
CA LEU A 22 15.75 11.26 -25.85
C LEU A 22 15.84 11.30 -24.32
N PHE A 23 16.63 12.23 -23.77
CA PHE A 23 16.74 12.41 -22.31
C PHE A 23 15.41 12.87 -21.68
N SER A 24 14.68 13.76 -22.35
CA SER A 24 13.37 14.22 -21.87
C SER A 24 12.35 13.09 -21.79
N VAL A 25 12.26 12.27 -22.84
CA VAL A 25 11.32 11.13 -22.89
C VAL A 25 11.70 10.07 -21.84
N GLY A 26 12.99 9.73 -21.73
CA GLY A 26 13.48 8.75 -20.76
C GLY A 26 13.20 9.14 -19.30
N SER A 27 13.37 10.42 -18.96
CA SER A 27 13.11 10.94 -17.61
C SER A 27 11.63 10.88 -17.24
N SER A 28 10.73 11.18 -18.19
CA SER A 28 9.28 11.11 -18.01
C SER A 28 8.79 9.67 -17.75
N LEU A 29 9.29 8.71 -18.54
CA LEU A 29 8.98 7.28 -18.39
C LEU A 29 9.45 6.71 -17.03
N SER A 30 10.62 7.13 -16.55
CA SER A 30 11.13 6.72 -15.24
C SER A 30 10.24 7.22 -14.10
N GLY A 31 9.80 8.48 -14.17
CA GLY A 31 8.86 9.05 -13.20
C GLY A 31 7.50 8.32 -13.19
N LEU A 32 7.00 7.95 -14.37
CA LEU A 32 5.76 7.17 -14.51
C LEU A 32 5.87 5.77 -13.90
N ASN A 33 6.96 5.04 -14.18
CA ASN A 33 7.18 3.70 -13.66
C ASN A 33 7.25 3.68 -12.12
N ASN A 34 7.93 4.67 -11.53
CA ASN A 34 7.98 4.81 -10.08
C ASN A 34 6.58 5.07 -9.50
N LYS A 35 5.79 5.96 -10.10
CA LYS A 35 4.42 6.22 -9.64
C LYS A 35 3.54 4.97 -9.65
N ILE A 36 3.61 4.19 -10.73
CA ILE A 36 2.87 2.93 -10.86
C ILE A 36 3.31 1.92 -9.80
N SER A 37 4.63 1.77 -9.59
CA SER A 37 5.14 0.83 -8.58
C SER A 37 4.65 1.17 -7.17
N TYR A 38 4.67 2.44 -6.77
CA TYR A 38 4.21 2.87 -5.46
C TYR A 38 2.70 2.73 -5.29
N SER A 39 1.90 3.10 -6.30
CA SER A 39 0.44 2.94 -6.24
C SER A 39 0.05 1.47 -6.16
N MET A 40 0.72 0.58 -6.91
CA MET A 40 0.52 -0.87 -6.82
C MET A 40 0.84 -1.41 -5.42
N LYS A 41 1.90 -0.91 -4.77
CA LYS A 41 2.19 -1.28 -3.37
C LYS A 41 1.07 -0.83 -2.43
N GLY A 42 0.59 0.41 -2.54
CA GLY A 42 -0.49 0.93 -1.68
C GLY A 42 -1.79 0.13 -1.79
N ILE A 43 -2.15 -0.22 -3.04
CA ILE A 43 -3.27 -1.10 -3.34
C ILE A 43 -3.03 -2.51 -2.77
N GLY A 44 -1.83 -3.06 -2.94
CA GLY A 44 -1.46 -4.38 -2.41
C GLY A 44 -1.67 -4.51 -0.91
N TYR A 45 -1.20 -3.54 -0.12
CA TYR A 45 -1.42 -3.55 1.33
C TYR A 45 -2.89 -3.33 1.72
N SER A 46 -3.63 -2.57 0.91
CA SER A 46 -5.08 -2.45 1.11
C SER A 46 -5.78 -3.81 0.96
N TYR A 47 -5.36 -4.62 -0.02
CA TYR A 47 -5.85 -5.99 -0.17
C TYR A 47 -5.38 -6.93 0.94
N GLU A 48 -4.12 -6.85 1.39
CA GLU A 48 -3.66 -7.65 2.52
C GLU A 48 -4.48 -7.37 3.79
N ILE A 49 -4.81 -6.10 4.05
CA ILE A 49 -5.65 -5.74 5.20
C ILE A 49 -7.06 -6.30 5.02
N GLN A 50 -7.67 -6.18 3.84
CA GLN A 50 -8.97 -6.78 3.55
C GLN A 50 -8.98 -8.31 3.71
N ASP A 51 -7.90 -8.97 3.28
CA ASP A 51 -7.70 -10.39 3.49
C ASP A 51 -7.59 -10.73 4.98
N LEU A 52 -6.82 -9.97 5.77
CA LEU A 52 -6.77 -10.13 7.23
C LEU A 52 -8.15 -9.97 7.87
N LEU A 53 -8.94 -8.97 7.45
CA LEU A 53 -10.29 -8.78 7.95
C LEU A 53 -11.17 -10.00 7.63
N SER A 54 -11.06 -10.55 6.43
CA SER A 54 -11.85 -11.71 5.99
C SER A 54 -11.42 -12.99 6.72
N TYR A 55 -10.11 -13.20 6.84
CA TYR A 55 -9.50 -14.29 7.60
C TYR A 55 -9.92 -14.26 9.07
N ALA A 56 -9.86 -13.10 9.72
CA ALA A 56 -10.25 -12.93 11.12
C ALA A 56 -11.72 -13.35 11.35
N LYS A 57 -12.63 -12.97 10.43
CA LYS A 57 -14.04 -13.39 10.49
C LYS A 57 -14.20 -14.90 10.35
N ALA A 58 -13.47 -15.53 9.42
CA ALA A 58 -13.52 -16.97 9.20
C ALA A 58 -13.01 -17.74 10.43
N VAL A 59 -11.86 -17.34 10.99
CA VAL A 59 -11.28 -17.97 12.18
C VAL A 59 -12.22 -17.91 13.38
N CYS A 60 -12.83 -16.74 13.65
CA CYS A 60 -13.79 -16.61 14.75
C CYS A 60 -15.02 -17.52 14.56
N ARG A 61 -15.50 -17.71 13.32
CA ARG A 61 -16.61 -18.61 12.97
C ARG A 61 -16.24 -20.07 13.17
N GLU A 62 -15.09 -20.48 12.64
CA GLU A 62 -14.62 -21.85 12.69
C GLU A 62 -14.33 -22.30 14.12
N LYS A 63 -13.64 -21.46 14.89
CA LYS A 63 -13.27 -21.76 16.28
C LYS A 63 -14.39 -21.48 17.29
N ASN A 64 -15.51 -20.88 16.85
CA ASN A 64 -16.60 -20.40 17.71
C ASN A 64 -16.09 -19.54 18.89
N ARG A 65 -15.21 -18.58 18.59
CA ARG A 65 -14.54 -17.73 19.60
C ARG A 65 -14.54 -16.27 19.21
N TYR A 66 -14.52 -15.42 20.24
CA TYR A 66 -14.32 -13.99 20.06
C TYR A 66 -12.91 -13.71 19.55
N GLY A 67 -12.75 -12.59 18.88
CA GLY A 67 -11.47 -12.08 18.43
C GLY A 67 -11.42 -10.56 18.49
N LYS A 68 -10.26 -10.03 18.15
CA LYS A 68 -9.98 -8.60 18.23
C LYS A 68 -9.06 -8.19 17.11
N ILE A 69 -9.45 -7.17 16.36
CA ILE A 69 -8.60 -6.52 15.38
C ILE A 69 -8.10 -5.22 15.98
N THR A 70 -6.80 -5.03 15.99
CA THR A 70 -6.12 -3.87 16.58
C THR A 70 -5.41 -3.13 15.47
N ILE A 71 -5.70 -1.84 15.34
CA ILE A 71 -5.02 -0.93 14.43
C ILE A 71 -4.18 0.00 15.28
N THR A 72 -2.88 0.08 14.99
CA THR A 72 -1.93 0.87 15.78
C THR A 72 -1.03 1.67 14.86
N GLY A 73 -1.31 2.96 14.73
CA GLY A 73 -0.57 3.90 13.89
C GLY A 73 0.87 4.10 14.36
N SER A 74 1.10 4.17 15.67
CA SER A 74 2.45 4.29 16.25
C SER A 74 3.38 3.11 15.90
N LYS A 75 2.81 1.91 15.73
CA LYS A 75 3.51 0.69 15.32
C LYS A 75 3.38 0.39 13.82
N ASN A 76 2.58 1.20 13.11
CA ASN A 76 2.25 1.04 11.71
C ASN A 76 1.76 -0.38 11.35
N GLU A 77 0.90 -0.96 12.21
CA GLU A 77 0.47 -2.35 12.07
C GLU A 77 -1.05 -2.54 12.27
N VAL A 78 -1.56 -3.58 11.62
CA VAL A 78 -2.90 -4.14 11.83
C VAL A 78 -2.73 -5.58 12.32
N ARG A 79 -3.34 -5.90 13.46
CA ARG A 79 -3.19 -7.19 14.14
C ARG A 79 -4.53 -7.84 14.39
N PHE A 80 -4.65 -9.13 14.11
CA PHE A 80 -5.74 -9.97 14.56
C PHE A 80 -5.29 -10.86 15.73
N ILE A 81 -6.08 -10.86 16.80
CA ILE A 81 -5.91 -11.67 18.00
C ILE A 81 -7.17 -12.52 18.17
N GLU A 82 -7.01 -13.82 18.32
CA GLU A 82 -8.10 -14.75 18.67
C GLU A 82 -8.13 -14.97 20.19
N GLY A 83 -9.33 -14.95 20.76
CA GLY A 83 -9.53 -15.07 22.20
C GLY A 83 -8.92 -13.91 22.97
N TRP A 84 -8.16 -14.24 24.02
CA TRP A 84 -7.59 -13.26 24.93
C TRP A 84 -6.23 -12.71 24.45
N ASP A 85 -5.32 -13.57 23.98
CA ASP A 85 -3.97 -13.17 23.60
C ASP A 85 -3.30 -14.02 22.50
N SER A 86 -4.05 -14.89 21.79
CA SER A 86 -3.45 -15.65 20.66
C SER A 86 -3.32 -14.75 19.45
N ILE A 87 -2.11 -14.26 19.17
CA ILE A 87 -1.84 -13.49 17.95
C ILE A 87 -1.85 -14.43 16.76
N GLU A 88 -2.86 -14.31 15.90
CA GLU A 88 -3.00 -15.16 14.72
C GLU A 88 -2.35 -14.54 13.47
N LYS A 89 -2.47 -13.21 13.29
CA LYS A 89 -1.92 -12.52 12.10
C LYS A 89 -1.55 -11.07 12.40
N ILE A 90 -0.41 -10.63 11.89
CA ILE A 90 0.05 -9.23 11.93
C ILE A 90 0.43 -8.81 10.52
N ILE A 91 -0.08 -7.65 10.10
CA ILE A 91 0.38 -6.93 8.92
C ILE A 91 1.12 -5.69 9.41
N LYS A 92 2.39 -5.57 9.04
CA LYS A 92 3.20 -4.36 9.24
C LYS A 92 3.33 -3.65 7.91
N LEU A 93 2.93 -2.39 7.87
CA LEU A 93 3.13 -1.56 6.69
C LEU A 93 4.62 -1.24 6.53
N PRO A 94 5.12 -1.18 5.29
CA PRO A 94 6.53 -0.97 5.01
C PRO A 94 6.92 0.49 5.28
N SER A 95 8.24 0.73 5.32
CA SER A 95 8.76 2.09 5.36
C SER A 95 8.26 2.89 4.15
N GLY A 96 7.81 4.12 4.40
CA GLY A 96 7.20 4.99 3.39
C GLY A 96 5.67 4.97 3.38
N MET A 97 5.01 3.98 3.99
CA MET A 97 3.57 4.02 4.23
C MET A 97 3.27 4.26 5.70
N ARG A 98 2.15 4.91 6.00
CA ARG A 98 1.72 5.14 7.39
C ARG A 98 0.22 4.99 7.56
N ILE A 99 -0.21 4.36 8.64
CA ILE A 99 -1.58 4.49 9.14
C ILE A 99 -1.74 5.89 9.75
N ILE A 100 -2.75 6.62 9.27
CA ILE A 100 -3.09 7.97 9.74
C ILE A 100 -4.43 8.02 10.48
N SER A 101 -5.17 6.91 10.51
CA SER A 101 -6.36 6.77 11.36
C SER A 101 -5.96 6.54 12.83
N ASN A 102 -6.86 6.88 13.75
CA ASN A 102 -6.62 6.67 15.18
C ASN A 102 -6.39 5.19 15.52
N ASP A 103 -5.67 4.96 16.62
CA ASP A 103 -5.54 3.64 17.20
C ASP A 103 -6.91 3.16 17.68
N ILE A 104 -7.26 1.93 17.35
CA ILE A 104 -8.53 1.34 17.75
C ILE A 104 -8.41 -0.17 17.90
N SER A 105 -9.30 -0.71 18.73
CA SER A 105 -9.53 -2.13 18.85
C SER A 105 -10.99 -2.46 18.53
N LEU A 106 -11.20 -3.33 17.56
CA LEU A 106 -12.50 -3.76 17.07
C LEU A 106 -12.74 -5.21 17.51
N MET A 107 -13.81 -5.44 18.26
CA MET A 107 -14.17 -6.79 18.71
C MET A 107 -14.89 -7.54 17.58
N LEU A 108 -14.54 -8.82 17.43
CA LEU A 108 -15.19 -9.79 16.55
C LEU A 108 -15.94 -10.81 17.39
N THR A 109 -17.17 -11.10 16.99
CA THR A 109 -18.00 -12.13 17.60
C THR A 109 -17.66 -13.53 17.07
N PRO A 110 -18.07 -14.61 17.77
CA PRO A 110 -17.99 -15.97 17.25
C PRO A 110 -18.74 -16.18 15.92
N THR A 111 -19.70 -15.33 15.57
CA THR A 111 -20.38 -15.36 14.26
C THR A 111 -19.60 -14.62 13.16
N GLY A 112 -18.39 -14.14 13.45
CA GLY A 112 -17.55 -13.38 12.52
C GLY A 112 -18.10 -11.99 12.22
N LYS A 113 -18.92 -11.41 13.11
CA LYS A 113 -19.39 -10.02 12.98
C LYS A 113 -18.40 -9.10 13.67
N ILE A 114 -18.03 -8.01 12.99
CA ILE A 114 -17.29 -6.92 13.61
C ILE A 114 -18.32 -6.03 14.31
N THR A 115 -18.09 -5.71 15.57
CA THR A 115 -19.07 -5.02 16.44
C THR A 115 -19.29 -3.55 16.11
N ARG A 116 -18.33 -2.90 15.44
CA ARG A 116 -18.37 -1.47 15.12
C ARG A 116 -17.70 -1.19 13.77
N GLY A 117 -18.28 -0.25 13.03
CA GLY A 117 -17.72 0.22 11.76
C GLY A 117 -16.51 1.13 11.99
N TYR A 118 -15.54 1.06 11.08
CA TYR A 118 -14.32 1.86 11.16
C TYR A 118 -13.67 2.03 9.80
N THR A 119 -13.03 3.17 9.56
CA THR A 119 -12.24 3.40 8.34
C THR A 119 -10.76 3.46 8.71
N ILE A 120 -10.00 2.48 8.23
CA ILE A 120 -8.55 2.47 8.30
C ILE A 120 -8.05 3.37 7.17
N LYS A 121 -7.25 4.37 7.51
CA LYS A 121 -6.71 5.34 6.56
C LYS A 121 -5.21 5.15 6.45
N ILE A 122 -4.71 4.97 5.24
CA ILE A 122 -3.30 4.76 4.95
C ILE A 122 -2.83 5.88 4.02
N LEU A 123 -1.70 6.48 4.34
CA LEU A 123 -1.00 7.42 3.45
C LEU A 123 0.23 6.70 2.90
N ASP A 124 0.38 6.67 1.59
CA ASP A 124 1.53 6.05 0.95
C ASP A 124 2.73 6.99 0.78
N GLY A 125 3.82 6.45 0.21
CA GLY A 125 5.07 7.19 0.04
C GLY A 125 5.02 8.32 -0.99
N LEU A 126 3.96 8.39 -1.80
CA LEU A 126 3.69 9.46 -2.75
C LEU A 126 2.72 10.51 -2.20
N GLY A 127 2.16 10.27 -1.01
CA GLY A 127 1.15 11.13 -0.42
C GLY A 127 -0.29 10.81 -0.86
N GLU A 128 -0.51 9.70 -1.56
CA GLU A 128 -1.85 9.24 -1.90
C GLU A 128 -2.51 8.55 -0.70
N ARG A 129 -3.81 8.80 -0.53
CA ARG A 129 -4.60 8.28 0.59
C ARG A 129 -5.44 7.08 0.14
N HIS A 130 -5.32 6.00 0.90
CA HIS A 130 -6.07 4.75 0.71
C HIS A 130 -6.96 4.50 1.94
N ASP A 131 -8.27 4.39 1.71
CA ASP A 131 -9.27 4.22 2.77
C ASP A 131 -9.91 2.84 2.70
N ILE A 132 -9.81 2.07 3.78
CA ILE A 132 -10.44 0.76 3.93
C ILE A 132 -11.57 0.90 4.93
N THR A 133 -12.81 0.87 4.46
CA THR A 133 -13.99 1.05 5.30
C THR A 133 -14.59 -0.28 5.69
N ILE A 134 -14.65 -0.52 6.99
CA ILE A 134 -15.29 -1.65 7.63
C ILE A 134 -16.73 -1.24 7.94
N ASN A 135 -17.67 -1.84 7.24
CA ASN A 135 -19.09 -1.73 7.57
C ASN A 135 -19.50 -2.88 8.50
N VAL A 136 -20.39 -2.58 9.42
CA VAL A 136 -21.09 -3.60 10.21
C VAL A 136 -22.28 -4.08 9.39
N GLY A 137 -22.38 -5.40 9.18
CA GLY A 137 -23.56 -5.97 8.55
C GLY A 137 -24.74 -5.80 9.50
N VAL A 138 -25.77 -5.10 9.04
CA VAL A 138 -27.12 -5.32 9.55
C VAL A 138 -27.53 -6.66 8.94
N ASP A 139 -27.68 -7.67 9.79
CA ASP A 139 -28.26 -8.94 9.36
C ASP A 139 -29.73 -8.71 8.99
#